data_AF-A0A1I4GB34-F1
#
_entry.id   AF-A0A1I4GB34-F1
#
_cell.length_a   1.000
_cell.length_b   1.000
_cell.length_c   1.000
_cell.angle_alpha   90.00
_cell.angle_beta   90.00
_cell.angle_gamma   90.00
#
_symmetry.space_group_name_H-M   'P 1'
#
loop_
_entity.id
_entity.type
_entity.pdbx_description
1 polymer ?
#
loop_
_entity_poly.entity_id
_entity_poly.type
_entity_poly.pdbx_seq_one_letter_code
_entity_poly.pdbx_strand_id
1 'polypeptide(L)'
;MSHDWVLNERGFSCSTAASLYCGTGGCMSHFLVEDVLQSLLNQGWGLADLGPNRILLVDVHGSQCGGINPTPCVTASTWDSDEKQWRTAAAEWE
;
A
#
# COMPACT_ATOMS: atom_id res chain seq x y z
N MET A 1 12.51 -20.61 5.24
CA MET A 1 11.95 -19.50 4.43
C MET A 1 10.87 -18.86 5.27
N SER A 2 11.06 -17.58 5.65
CA SER A 2 9.98 -16.79 6.23
C SER A 2 9.01 -16.44 5.09
N HIS A 3 7.71 -16.44 5.37
CA HIS A 3 6.70 -16.01 4.41
C HIS A 3 6.42 -14.53 4.65
N ASP A 4 6.28 -13.76 3.58
CA ASP A 4 5.77 -12.40 3.67
C ASP A 4 4.25 -12.44 3.79
N TRP A 5 3.70 -11.54 4.60
CA TRP A 5 2.27 -11.47 4.89
C TRP A 5 1.72 -10.07 4.68
N VAL A 6 0.43 -10.02 4.39
CA VAL A 6 -0.33 -8.79 4.38
C VAL A 6 -1.61 -8.96 5.18
N LEU A 7 -1.84 -8.03 6.11
CA LEU A 7 -3.06 -7.94 6.88
C LEU A 7 -3.83 -6.70 6.42
N ASN A 8 -5.03 -6.90 5.87
CA ASN A 8 -5.85 -5.83 5.33
C ASN A 8 -7.04 -5.54 6.25
N GLU A 9 -7.07 -4.34 6.83
CA GLU A 9 -8.14 -3.91 7.74
C GLU A 9 -9.50 -3.79 7.05
N ARG A 10 -9.57 -3.80 5.71
CA ARG A 10 -10.83 -3.86 4.96
C ARG A 10 -11.69 -5.08 5.33
N GLY A 11 -11.06 -6.17 5.76
CA GLY A 11 -11.76 -7.36 6.23
C GLY A 11 -12.20 -7.28 7.70
N PHE A 12 -11.81 -6.23 8.44
CA PHE A 12 -12.12 -6.11 9.85
C PHE A 12 -13.53 -5.56 10.04
N SER A 13 -14.17 -5.99 11.14
CA SER A 13 -15.50 -5.53 11.50
C SER A 13 -15.59 -5.38 13.02
N CYS A 14 -16.14 -4.25 13.47
CA CYS A 14 -16.54 -4.06 14.86
C CYS A 14 -18.03 -3.73 14.90
N SER A 15 -18.81 -4.56 15.60
CA SER A 15 -20.28 -4.45 15.66
C SER A 15 -20.77 -3.14 16.27
N THR A 16 -19.96 -2.50 17.11
CA THR A 16 -20.27 -1.22 17.77
C THR A 16 -19.61 -0.02 17.10
N ALA A 17 -18.77 -0.21 16.07
CA ALA A 17 -18.04 0.88 15.41
C ALA A 17 -17.71 0.53 13.94
N ALA A 18 -18.67 0.76 13.04
CA ALA A 18 -18.57 0.36 11.64
C ALA A 18 -17.41 1.02 10.86
N SER A 19 -17.03 2.24 11.22
CA SER A 19 -15.98 3.02 10.53
C SER A 19 -14.64 3.03 11.27
N LEU A 20 -14.43 2.12 12.22
CA LEU A 20 -13.22 2.12 13.06
C LEU A 20 -11.94 1.82 12.26
N TYR A 21 -12.05 0.98 11.23
CA TYR A 21 -10.93 0.42 10.49
C TYR A 21 -10.80 0.97 9.05
N CYS A 22 -11.81 1.69 8.59
CA CYS A 22 -11.89 2.20 7.22
C CYS A 22 -12.66 3.51 7.16
N GLY A 23 -12.20 4.42 6.30
CA GLY A 23 -12.88 5.66 5.96
C GLY A 23 -12.94 5.89 4.46
N THR A 24 -13.32 7.10 4.03
CA THR A 24 -13.36 7.48 2.62
C THR A 24 -11.98 7.47 1.96
N GLY A 25 -10.92 7.69 2.75
CA GLY A 25 -9.53 7.62 2.31
C GLY A 25 -9.00 6.20 2.12
N GLY A 26 -9.76 5.16 2.47
CA GLY A 26 -9.35 3.77 2.42
C GLY A 26 -9.25 3.10 3.79
N CYS A 27 -8.54 1.98 3.84
CA CYS A 27 -8.27 1.19 5.03
C CYS A 27 -6.75 0.99 5.17
N MET A 28 -6.26 0.69 6.38
CA MET A 28 -4.86 0.31 6.52
C MET A 28 -4.60 -1.08 5.94
N SER A 29 -3.49 -1.24 5.23
CA SER A 29 -2.88 -2.54 4.97
C SER A 29 -1.51 -2.59 5.63
N HIS A 30 -1.24 -3.68 6.32
CA HIS A 30 0.01 -3.93 7.01
C HIS A 30 0.77 -5.00 6.26
N PHE A 31 1.95 -4.66 5.75
CA PHE A 31 2.85 -5.54 5.04
C PHE A 31 3.96 -5.96 5.99
N LEU A 32 4.05 -7.27 6.25
CA LEU A 32 5.13 -7.89 7.00
C LEU A 32 6.05 -8.57 5.99
N VAL A 33 7.19 -7.95 5.71
CA VAL A 33 8.18 -8.44 4.74
C VAL A 33 9.51 -8.60 5.47
N GLU A 34 10.09 -9.80 5.44
CA GLU A 34 11.37 -10.10 6.13
C GLU A 34 11.40 -9.62 7.60
N ASP A 35 10.32 -9.88 8.35
CA ASP A 35 10.09 -9.48 9.75
C ASP A 35 9.99 -7.96 10.01
N VAL A 36 9.89 -7.16 8.95
CA VAL A 36 9.64 -5.71 9.05
C VAL A 36 8.19 -5.41 8.74
N LEU A 37 7.50 -4.81 9.71
CA LEU A 37 6.12 -4.38 9.58
C LEU A 37 6.06 -2.93 9.10
N GLN A 38 5.50 -2.71 7.91
CA GLN A 38 5.19 -1.38 7.40
C GLN A 38 3.73 -1.30 7.00
N SER A 39 3.10 -0.16 7.26
CA SER A 39 1.66 -0.01 7.10
C SER A 39 1.36 1.17 6.19
N LEU A 40 0.39 1.02 5.29
CA LEU A 40 0.00 2.06 4.34
C LEU A 40 -1.53 2.15 4.22
N LEU A 41 -2.06 3.37 4.37
CA LEU A 41 -3.47 3.67 4.10
C LEU A 41 -3.71 3.64 2.59
N ASN A 42 -4.64 2.80 2.15
CA ASN A 42 -4.91 2.61 0.73
C ASN A 42 -6.37 2.26 0.44
N GLN A 43 -6.81 2.53 -0.78
CA GLN A 43 -8.12 2.18 -1.32
C GLN A 43 -8.10 0.79 -1.99
N GLY A 44 -6.90 0.28 -2.29
CA GLY A 44 -6.63 -1.07 -2.76
C GLY A 44 -5.14 -1.25 -3.04
N TRP A 45 -4.72 -2.50 -3.25
CA TRP A 45 -3.37 -2.82 -3.68
C TRP A 45 -3.34 -4.11 -4.50
N GLY A 46 -2.27 -4.29 -5.26
CA GLY A 46 -1.99 -5.49 -6.03
C GLY A 46 -0.49 -5.67 -6.22
N LEU A 47 -0.11 -6.85 -6.71
CA LEU A 47 1.27 -7.16 -7.06
C LEU A 47 1.37 -7.34 -8.57
N ALA A 48 2.44 -6.81 -9.14
CA ALA A 48 2.78 -6.99 -10.54
C ALA A 48 4.27 -7.29 -10.68
N ASP A 49 4.64 -8.06 -11.70
CA ASP A 49 6.04 -8.33 -12.00
C ASP A 49 6.53 -7.40 -13.12
N LEU A 50 7.67 -6.75 -12.91
CA LEU A 50 8.38 -5.94 -13.90
C LEU A 50 9.80 -6.49 -14.07
N GLY A 51 9.93 -7.44 -14.98
CA GLY A 51 11.18 -8.19 -15.16
C GLY A 51 11.53 -8.92 -13.85
N PRO A 52 12.72 -8.68 -13.26
CA PRO A 52 13.12 -9.31 -12.01
C PRO A 52 12.44 -8.71 -10.77
N ASN A 53 11.75 -7.58 -10.89
CA ASN A 53 11.23 -6.85 -9.75
C ASN A 53 9.77 -7.22 -9.49
N ARG A 54 9.47 -7.65 -8.27
CA ARG A 54 8.10 -7.77 -7.78
C ARG A 54 7.65 -6.43 -7.20
N ILE A 55 6.67 -5.81 -7.84
CA ILE A 55 6.20 -4.46 -7.54
C ILE A 55 4.89 -4.52 -6.76
N LEU A 56 4.85 -3.80 -5.64
CA LEU A 56 3.63 -3.45 -4.93
C LEU A 56 3.03 -2.20 -5.56
N LEU A 57 1.84 -2.36 -6.16
CA LEU A 57 1.02 -1.28 -6.69
C LEU A 57 -0.05 -0.95 -5.65
N VAL A 58 -0.14 0.31 -5.23
CA VAL A 58 -1.09 0.73 -4.20
C VAL A 58 -1.89 1.93 -4.68
N ASP A 59 -3.21 1.81 -4.65
CA ASP A 59 -4.17 2.89 -4.87
C ASP A 59 -4.26 3.71 -3.59
N VAL A 60 -3.63 4.89 -3.61
CA VAL A 60 -3.51 5.79 -2.46
C VAL A 60 -4.48 6.95 -2.60
N HIS A 61 -4.79 7.63 -1.49
CA HIS A 61 -5.70 8.76 -1.53
C HIS A 61 -5.19 9.87 -2.47
N GLY A 62 -6.09 10.44 -3.28
CA GLY A 62 -5.78 11.43 -4.32
C GLY A 62 -4.99 12.67 -3.84
N SER A 63 -5.08 13.00 -2.55
CA SER A 63 -4.28 14.09 -1.95
C SER A 63 -2.77 13.85 -2.01
N GLN A 64 -2.32 12.59 -2.10
CA GLN A 64 -0.89 12.26 -2.27
C GLN A 64 -0.34 12.73 -3.63
N CYS A 65 -1.21 12.87 -4.62
CA CYS A 65 -0.90 13.42 -5.94
C CYS A 65 -1.29 14.90 -6.08
N GLY A 66 -1.62 15.58 -4.97
CA GLY A 66 -2.08 16.98 -4.98
C GLY A 66 -3.51 17.18 -5.50
N GLY A 67 -4.28 16.11 -5.69
CA GLY A 67 -5.66 16.16 -6.15
C GLY A 67 -6.69 16.42 -5.05
N ILE A 68 -7.91 16.77 -5.47
CA ILE A 68 -9.12 16.84 -4.64
C ILE A 68 -10.20 15.93 -5.24
N ASN A 69 -11.05 15.30 -4.41
CA ASN A 69 -12.06 14.30 -4.83
C ASN A 69 -11.41 13.01 -5.43
N PRO A 70 -12.10 12.07 -6.13
CA PRO A 70 -11.51 10.78 -6.53
C PRO A 70 -10.55 10.95 -7.73
N THR A 71 -9.43 11.63 -7.49
CA THR A 71 -8.27 11.69 -8.38
C THR A 71 -7.55 10.34 -8.33
N PRO A 72 -7.42 9.63 -9.45
CA PRO A 72 -6.60 8.41 -9.50
C PRO A 72 -5.17 8.73 -9.05
N CYS A 73 -4.69 8.03 -8.03
CA CYS A 73 -3.37 8.26 -7.47
C CYS A 73 -2.79 6.92 -7.01
N VAL A 74 -1.69 6.50 -7.64
CA VAL A 74 -1.05 5.22 -7.36
C VAL A 74 0.40 5.42 -6.99
N THR A 75 0.90 4.57 -6.09
CA THR A 75 2.34 4.41 -5.87
C THR A 75 2.78 3.01 -6.28
N ALA A 76 4.02 2.92 -6.76
CA ALA A 76 4.66 1.68 -7.16
C ALA A 76 5.94 1.53 -6.36
N SER A 77 6.05 0.46 -5.58
CA SER A 77 7.19 0.22 -4.70
C SER A 77 7.78 -1.16 -4.91
N THR A 78 9.09 -1.27 -4.82
CA THR A 78 9.80 -2.56 -4.70
C THR A 78 10.39 -2.69 -3.30
N TRP A 79 10.53 -3.91 -2.80
CA TRP A 79 11.23 -4.18 -1.55
C TRP A 79 12.74 -4.16 -1.78
N ASP A 80 13.46 -3.43 -0.93
CA ASP A 80 14.92 -3.46 -0.84
C ASP A 80 15.30 -4.33 0.36
N SER A 81 15.72 -5.57 0.10
CA SER A 81 16.07 -6.55 1.13
C SER A 81 17.35 -6.20 1.90
N ASP A 82 18.25 -5.41 1.32
CA ASP A 82 19.50 -5.02 1.98
C ASP A 82 19.22 -3.93 3.02
N GLU A 83 18.38 -2.96 2.66
CA GLU A 83 18.06 -1.81 3.50
C GLU A 83 16.74 -1.97 4.28
N LYS A 84 16.04 -3.10 4.06
CA LYS A 84 14.78 -3.48 4.74
C LYS A 84 13.70 -2.40 4.62
N GLN A 85 13.48 -1.89 3.42
CA GLN A 85 12.49 -0.85 3.17
C GLN A 85 11.87 -0.91 1.78
N TRP A 86 10.66 -0.35 1.64
CA TRP A 86 10.10 -0.03 0.33
C TRP A 86 10.89 1.09 -0.36
N ARG A 87 11.11 0.93 -1.67
CA ARG A 87 11.68 1.94 -2.57
C ARG A 87 10.65 2.37 -3.59
N THR A 88 10.43 3.67 -3.69
CA THR A 88 9.55 4.32 -4.68
C THR A 88 10.34 5.43 -5.36
N ALA A 89 10.17 5.58 -6.67
CA ALA A 89 10.71 6.71 -7.41
C ALA A 89 9.58 7.58 -7.93
N ALA A 90 9.77 8.90 -7.89
CA ALA A 90 9.04 9.84 -8.74
C ALA A 90 9.89 10.05 -10.00
N ALA A 91 9.29 9.82 -11.16
CA ALA A 91 9.93 10.08 -12.45
C ALA A 91 9.09 11.11 -13.21
N GLU A 92 9.76 11.99 -13.94
CA GLU A 92 9.12 12.90 -14.89
C GLU A 92 9.12 12.28 -16.28
N TRP A 93 8.06 12.53 -17.04
CA TRP A 93 7.98 12.17 -18.44
C TRP A 93 8.63 13.30 -19.26
N GLU A 94 9.44 12.93 -20.25
CA GLU A 94 9.93 13.88 -21.27
C GLU A 94 8.83 14.26 -22.29
#